data_AF-A0A7D5QED0-F1
#
_entry.id   AF-A0A7D5QED0-F1
#
_cell.length_a   1.000
_cell.length_b   1.000
_cell.length_c   1.000
_cell.angle_alpha   90.00
_cell.angle_beta   90.00
_cell.angle_gamma   90.00
#
_symmetry.space_group_name_H-M   'P 1'
#
loop_
_entity.id
_entity.type
_entity.pdbx_description
1 polymer ?
#
loop_
_entity_poly.entity_id
_entity_poly.type
_entity_poly.pdbx_seq_one_letter_code
_entity_poly.pdbx_strand_id
1 'polypeptide(L)'
;MRAPANEFREYLAPGESVVDAGTGTLVDDARRREGAIGVTDRRVLFVAEDGGYVDVAQSCISSIRSHPRTTVSSEEARYRLAAAAGALLAVAAVVGAAVLTASALGTALFLVGVGGFVLAEHVRRSGPDVVWTALERVGERLPERPGVVDPVGPDLDGFDRLGVDPGGLERLRGRVREAGELDERELLTFAFGGVGLAALIGPVALAASLAVLPLALAALGGLGVADYAYRRERVLARAAGSRRREQEVSIHLADGRIVRLRVDAAGRIDRALSRRVGEGRASADATSPQL
;
A
#
# COMPACT_ATOMS: atom_id res chain seq x y z
N MET A 1 18.12 -5.48 30.01
CA MET A 1 18.73 -6.58 29.23
C MET A 1 17.64 -7.59 28.94
N ARG A 2 17.30 -7.87 27.67
CA ARG A 2 16.43 -9.01 27.35
C ARG A 2 17.28 -10.27 27.49
N ALA A 3 16.78 -11.28 28.20
CA ALA A 3 17.44 -12.58 28.30
C ALA A 3 17.75 -13.13 26.89
N PRO A 4 18.89 -13.81 26.68
CA PRO A 4 19.20 -14.40 25.38
C PRO A 4 18.06 -15.34 24.99
N ALA A 5 17.56 -15.20 23.76
CA ALA A 5 16.49 -16.03 23.23
C ALA A 5 16.86 -17.51 23.42
N ASN A 6 15.95 -18.30 24.01
CA ASN A 6 16.14 -19.72 24.29
C ASN A 6 16.65 -20.53 23.08
N GLU A 7 16.43 -20.01 21.87
CA GLU A 7 16.79 -20.57 20.56
C GLU A 7 18.29 -20.89 20.40
N PHE A 8 19.21 -20.18 21.06
CA PHE A 8 20.65 -20.45 20.91
C PHE A 8 21.20 -21.49 21.88
N ARG A 9 20.44 -21.83 22.94
CA ARG A 9 20.98 -22.55 24.11
C ARG A 9 21.55 -23.93 23.76
N GLU A 10 20.95 -24.60 22.77
CA GLU A 10 21.37 -25.93 22.30
C GLU A 10 22.62 -25.89 21.41
N TYR A 11 22.97 -24.70 20.90
CA TYR A 11 24.08 -24.53 19.96
C TYR A 11 25.33 -23.91 20.60
N LEU A 12 25.24 -23.43 21.84
CA LEU A 12 26.37 -22.82 22.56
C LEU A 12 27.30 -23.89 23.14
N ALA A 13 28.60 -23.67 22.97
CA ALA A 13 29.61 -24.48 23.66
C ALA A 13 29.62 -24.17 25.17
N PRO A 14 30.14 -25.08 26.02
CA PRO A 14 30.29 -24.82 27.45
C PRO A 14 31.10 -23.54 27.71
N GLY A 15 30.52 -22.61 28.47
CA GLY A 15 31.13 -21.31 28.78
C GLY A 15 30.97 -20.23 27.69
N GLU A 16 30.43 -20.57 26.52
CA GLU A 16 30.13 -19.59 25.46
C GLU A 16 28.87 -18.80 25.81
N SER A 17 28.89 -17.49 25.56
CA SER A 17 27.77 -16.61 25.87
C SER A 17 27.35 -15.75 24.68
N VAL A 18 26.04 -15.60 24.48
CA VAL A 18 25.49 -14.70 23.47
C VAL A 18 25.66 -13.26 23.95
N VAL A 19 26.41 -12.47 23.19
CA VAL A 19 26.70 -11.06 23.45
C VAL A 19 25.57 -10.18 22.91
N ASP A 20 25.11 -10.48 21.69
CA ASP A 20 23.98 -9.80 21.06
C ASP A 20 23.17 -10.80 20.23
N ALA A 21 21.87 -10.55 20.11
CA ALA A 21 20.96 -11.40 19.38
C ALA A 21 19.91 -10.57 18.64
N GLY A 22 19.48 -11.09 17.50
CA GLY A 22 18.39 -10.53 16.72
C GLY A 22 17.92 -11.52 15.68
N THR A 23 17.08 -11.05 14.76
CA THR A 23 16.51 -11.87 13.71
C THR A 23 17.03 -11.43 12.35
N GLY A 24 17.07 -12.36 11.40
CA GLY A 24 17.46 -12.07 10.03
C GLY A 24 17.20 -13.22 9.08
N THR A 25 17.64 -13.04 7.85
CA THR A 25 17.50 -14.03 6.79
C THR A 25 18.88 -14.39 6.27
N LEU A 26 19.23 -15.67 6.31
CA LEU A 26 20.39 -16.18 5.61
C LEU A 26 20.08 -16.28 4.12
N VAL A 27 20.90 -15.63 3.30
CA VAL A 27 20.80 -15.64 1.84
C VAL A 27 21.93 -16.50 1.31
N ASP A 28 21.60 -17.75 0.99
CA ASP A 28 22.45 -18.66 0.24
C ASP A 28 22.04 -18.61 -1.25
N ASP A 29 22.94 -18.92 -2.17
CA ASP A 29 22.78 -18.67 -3.61
C ASP A 29 21.50 -19.27 -4.21
N ALA A 30 20.91 -20.29 -3.57
CA ALA A 30 19.64 -20.89 -3.96
C ALA A 30 18.50 -20.77 -2.94
N ARG A 31 18.75 -20.34 -1.69
CA ARG A 31 17.75 -20.43 -0.61
C ARG A 31 17.82 -19.24 0.33
N ARG A 32 16.63 -18.76 0.72
CA ARG A 32 16.45 -17.80 1.81
C ARG A 32 15.87 -18.54 3.00
N ARG A 33 16.54 -18.46 4.14
CA ARG A 33 16.09 -19.07 5.40
C ARG A 33 15.96 -17.99 6.45
N GLU A 34 14.78 -17.87 7.06
CA GLU A 34 14.55 -16.98 8.19
C GLU A 34 15.05 -17.65 9.48
N GLY A 35 15.53 -16.83 10.41
CA GLY A 35 16.13 -17.34 11.64
C GLY A 35 16.67 -16.28 12.58
N ALA A 36 17.23 -16.75 13.67
CA ALA A 36 17.87 -15.94 14.69
C ALA A 36 19.37 -15.83 14.44
N ILE A 37 19.91 -14.62 14.55
CA ILE A 37 21.34 -14.32 14.49
C ILE A 37 21.83 -14.05 15.90
N GLY A 38 22.81 -14.82 16.35
CA GLY A 38 23.50 -14.65 17.63
C GLY A 38 24.96 -14.30 17.40
N VAL A 39 25.44 -13.23 18.03
CA VAL A 39 26.87 -12.94 18.10
C VAL A 39 27.36 -13.39 19.47
N THR A 40 28.28 -14.34 19.50
CA THR A 40 28.90 -14.82 20.75
C THR A 40 30.27 -14.18 20.94
N ASP A 41 30.91 -14.51 22.05
CA ASP A 41 32.31 -14.17 22.32
C ASP A 41 33.30 -14.90 21.39
N ARG A 42 32.89 -15.98 20.70
CA ARG A 42 33.78 -16.83 19.89
C ARG A 42 33.39 -16.91 18.40
N ARG A 43 32.11 -16.75 18.06
CA ARG A 43 31.58 -16.99 16.72
C ARG A 43 30.31 -16.20 16.45
N VAL A 44 29.93 -16.14 15.18
CA VAL A 44 28.61 -15.70 14.74
C VAL A 44 27.79 -16.96 14.45
N LEU A 45 26.61 -17.06 15.06
CA LEU A 45 25.65 -18.14 14.91
C LEU A 45 24.43 -17.64 14.15
N PHE A 46 23.98 -18.41 13.18
CA PHE A 46 22.66 -18.27 12.57
C PHE A 46 21.89 -19.56 12.78
N VAL A 47 20.72 -19.48 13.41
CA VAL A 47 19.83 -20.63 13.64
C VAL A 47 18.55 -20.37 12.85
N ALA A 48 18.34 -21.16 11.80
CA ALA A 48 17.15 -21.09 10.96
C ALA A 48 15.94 -21.72 11.68
N GLU A 49 14.74 -21.26 11.32
CA GLU A 49 13.48 -21.80 11.88
C GLU A 49 13.26 -23.29 11.53
N ASP A 50 13.89 -23.79 10.46
CA ASP A 50 13.85 -25.20 10.06
C ASP A 50 14.80 -26.10 10.87
N GLY A 51 15.49 -25.55 11.87
CA GLY A 51 16.47 -26.24 12.71
C GLY A 51 17.86 -26.33 12.07
N GLY A 52 18.05 -25.85 10.84
CA GLY A 52 19.37 -25.69 10.26
C GLY A 52 20.16 -24.60 10.98
N TYR A 53 21.47 -24.74 11.11
CA TYR A 53 22.31 -23.66 11.65
C TYR A 53 23.58 -23.47 10.83
N VAL A 54 24.14 -22.27 10.93
CA VAL A 54 25.43 -21.90 10.37
C VAL A 54 26.25 -21.27 11.48
N ASP A 55 27.44 -21.81 11.71
CA ASP A 55 28.39 -21.25 12.66
C ASP A 55 29.65 -20.75 11.96
N VAL A 56 30.05 -19.53 12.30
CA VAL A 56 31.21 -18.87 11.72
C VAL A 56 32.14 -18.45 12.85
N ALA A 57 33.22 -19.19 13.04
CA ALA A 57 34.27 -18.84 13.98
C ALA A 57 34.85 -17.46 13.65
N GLN A 58 35.06 -16.62 14.67
CA GLN A 58 35.61 -15.27 14.46
C GLN A 58 36.99 -15.30 13.81
N SER A 59 37.81 -16.31 14.11
CA SER A 59 39.13 -16.52 13.49
C SER A 59 39.06 -16.78 11.98
N CYS A 60 37.92 -17.23 11.47
CA CYS A 60 37.73 -17.49 10.04
C CYS A 60 37.21 -16.25 9.29
N ILE A 61 36.85 -15.15 9.96
CA ILE A 61 36.28 -13.97 9.33
C ILE A 61 37.42 -13.07 8.80
N SER A 62 37.50 -12.90 7.48
CA SER A 62 38.49 -12.02 6.85
C SER A 62 38.01 -10.56 6.77
N SER A 63 36.73 -10.36 6.43
CA SER A 63 36.11 -9.03 6.42
C SER A 63 34.59 -9.09 6.56
N ILE A 64 34.00 -8.04 7.13
CA ILE A 64 32.55 -7.83 7.19
C ILE A 64 32.23 -6.57 6.38
N ARG A 65 31.33 -6.68 5.41
CA ARG A 65 30.82 -5.54 4.64
C ARG A 65 29.33 -5.41 4.86
N SER A 66 28.85 -4.21 5.12
CA SER A 66 27.44 -3.95 5.32
C SER A 66 26.95 -2.94 4.28
N HIS A 67 25.86 -3.27 3.59
CA HIS A 67 25.25 -2.40 2.58
C HIS A 67 23.77 -2.15 2.94
N PRO A 68 23.34 -0.88 3.00
CA PRO A 68 21.94 -0.56 3.22
C PRO A 68 21.13 -0.97 1.98
N ARG A 69 20.07 -1.74 2.18
CA ARG A 69 19.17 -2.17 1.12
C ARG A 69 17.73 -1.86 1.50
N THR A 70 17.01 -1.22 0.60
CA THR A 70 15.57 -1.05 0.72
C THR A 70 14.89 -2.11 -0.13
N THR A 71 14.36 -3.14 0.50
CA THR A 71 13.52 -4.13 -0.17
C THR A 71 12.07 -3.67 -0.09
N VAL A 72 11.43 -3.52 -1.24
CA VAL A 72 9.98 -3.38 -1.34
C VAL A 72 9.40 -4.74 -0.97
N SER A 73 8.49 -4.79 0.01
CA SER A 73 7.90 -6.06 0.41
C SER A 73 7.10 -6.62 -0.78
N SER A 74 7.17 -7.94 -0.98
CA SER A 74 6.41 -8.58 -2.08
C SER A 74 4.89 -8.38 -1.93
N GLU A 75 4.42 -8.08 -0.72
CA GLU A 75 3.04 -7.71 -0.46
C GLU A 75 2.66 -6.38 -1.09
N GLU A 76 3.52 -5.35 -1.02
CA GLU A 76 3.25 -4.04 -1.64
C GLU A 76 3.06 -4.19 -3.16
N ALA A 77 3.89 -5.02 -3.80
CA ALA A 77 3.73 -5.33 -5.22
C ALA A 77 2.40 -6.03 -5.54
N ARG A 78 1.93 -6.94 -4.68
CA ARG A 78 0.63 -7.62 -4.86
C ARG A 78 -0.54 -6.64 -4.76
N TYR A 79 -0.52 -5.71 -3.80
CA TYR A 79 -1.57 -4.71 -3.68
C TYR A 79 -1.56 -3.71 -4.84
N ARG A 80 -0.39 -3.29 -5.33
CA ARG A 80 -0.32 -2.46 -6.54
C ARG A 80 -0.88 -3.17 -7.76
N LEU A 81 -0.57 -4.46 -7.92
CA LEU A 81 -1.09 -5.27 -9.01
C LEU A 81 -2.61 -5.44 -8.90
N ALA A 82 -3.14 -5.71 -7.71
CA ALA A 82 -4.58 -5.77 -7.46
C ALA A 82 -5.26 -4.41 -7.73
N ALA A 83 -4.61 -3.30 -7.34
CA ALA A 83 -5.11 -1.95 -7.60
C ALA A 83 -5.22 -1.67 -9.10
N ALA A 84 -4.16 -1.97 -9.85
CA ALA A 84 -4.11 -1.83 -11.30
C ALA A 84 -5.13 -2.74 -11.99
N ALA A 85 -5.25 -4.00 -11.57
CA ALA A 85 -6.21 -4.95 -12.12
C ALA A 85 -7.65 -4.49 -11.91
N GLY A 86 -7.99 -4.00 -10.70
CA GLY A 86 -9.31 -3.44 -10.41
C GLY A 86 -9.63 -2.21 -11.27
N ALA A 87 -8.65 -1.31 -11.44
CA ALA A 87 -8.82 -0.12 -12.28
C ALA A 87 -9.01 -0.48 -13.75
N LEU A 88 -8.22 -1.43 -14.27
CA LEU A 88 -8.36 -1.93 -15.65
C LEU A 88 -9.72 -2.60 -15.87
N LEU A 89 -10.19 -3.40 -14.91
CA LEU A 89 -11.52 -4.00 -14.97
C LEU A 89 -12.62 -2.94 -15.03
N ALA A 90 -12.49 -1.87 -14.25
CA ALA A 90 -13.45 -0.77 -14.25
C ALA A 90 -13.48 -0.03 -15.59
N VAL A 91 -12.31 0.27 -16.16
CA VAL A 91 -12.19 0.91 -17.48
C VAL A 91 -12.78 0.02 -18.58
N ALA A 92 -12.44 -1.28 -18.59
CA ALA A 92 -12.97 -2.22 -19.57
C ALA A 92 -14.50 -2.32 -19.51
N ALA A 93 -15.07 -2.31 -18.30
CA ALA A 93 -16.52 -2.34 -18.11
C ALA A 93 -17.21 -1.07 -18.61
N VAL A 94 -16.61 0.10 -18.37
CA VAL A 94 -17.11 1.39 -18.90
C VAL A 94 -17.08 1.41 -20.43
N VAL A 95 -15.97 0.98 -21.03
CA VAL A 95 -15.85 0.89 -22.49
C VAL A 95 -16.86 -0.08 -23.06
N GLY A 96 -17.04 -1.25 -22.43
CA GLY A 96 -18.05 -2.22 -22.83
C GLY A 96 -19.48 -1.64 -22.78
N ALA A 97 -19.81 -0.88 -21.73
CA ALA A 97 -21.11 -0.25 -21.59
C ALA A 97 -21.33 0.85 -22.65
N ALA A 98 -20.30 1.63 -22.97
CA ALA A 98 -20.36 2.63 -24.03
C ALA A 98 -20.62 1.99 -25.40
N VAL A 99 -19.96 0.86 -25.71
CA VAL A 99 -20.19 0.11 -26.95
C VAL A 99 -21.61 -0.43 -27.03
N LEU A 100 -22.17 -0.94 -25.94
CA LEU A 100 -23.51 -1.53 -25.92
C LEU A 100 -24.65 -0.51 -25.90
N THR A 101 -24.43 0.70 -25.37
CA THR A 101 -25.53 1.65 -25.15
C THR A 101 -25.99 2.37 -26.42
N ALA A 102 -25.27 2.25 -27.55
CA ALA A 102 -25.55 2.77 -28.90
C ALA A 102 -25.94 4.27 -29.02
N SER A 103 -26.13 4.96 -27.90
CA SER A 103 -26.69 6.29 -27.75
C SER A 103 -25.76 7.11 -26.86
N ALA A 104 -25.50 8.34 -27.30
CA ALA A 104 -24.68 9.29 -26.54
C ALA A 104 -25.26 9.52 -25.13
N LEU A 105 -26.60 9.53 -25.01
CA LEU A 105 -27.29 9.68 -23.73
C LEU A 105 -27.03 8.49 -22.78
N GLY A 106 -27.11 7.25 -23.27
CA GLY A 106 -26.84 6.06 -22.45
C GLY A 106 -25.38 6.02 -21.97
N THR A 107 -24.44 6.41 -22.83
CA THR A 107 -23.02 6.54 -22.44
C THR A 107 -22.83 7.65 -21.41
N ALA A 108 -23.44 8.83 -21.61
CA ALA A 108 -23.35 9.95 -20.68
C ALA A 108 -23.91 9.59 -19.29
N LEU A 109 -25.10 8.98 -19.24
CA LEU A 109 -25.72 8.53 -18.01
C LEU A 109 -24.87 7.48 -17.29
N PHE A 110 -24.26 6.54 -18.02
CA PHE A 110 -23.35 5.56 -17.43
C PHE A 110 -22.12 6.23 -16.80
N LEU A 111 -21.52 7.21 -17.48
CA LEU A 111 -20.38 7.98 -16.96
C LEU A 111 -20.76 8.81 -15.73
N VAL A 112 -21.94 9.46 -15.74
CA VAL A 112 -22.49 10.16 -14.56
C VAL A 112 -22.72 9.17 -13.42
N GLY A 113 -23.21 7.98 -13.72
CA GLY A 113 -23.40 6.89 -12.76
C GLY A 113 -22.10 6.54 -12.04
N VAL A 114 -21.10 6.10 -12.80
CA VAL A 114 -19.78 5.72 -12.27
C VAL A 114 -19.10 6.91 -11.58
N GLY A 115 -19.15 8.11 -12.20
CA GLY A 115 -18.59 9.34 -11.64
C GLY A 115 -19.23 9.73 -10.31
N GLY A 116 -20.55 9.57 -10.17
CA GLY A 116 -21.29 9.79 -8.93
C GLY A 116 -20.81 8.87 -7.80
N PHE A 117 -20.63 7.57 -8.07
CA PHE A 117 -20.07 6.65 -7.06
C PHE A 117 -18.61 6.98 -6.69
N VAL A 118 -17.78 7.35 -7.67
CA VAL A 118 -16.40 7.78 -7.42
C VAL A 118 -16.38 9.04 -6.55
N LEU A 119 -17.23 10.03 -6.83
CA LEU A 119 -17.34 11.26 -6.07
C LEU A 119 -17.89 11.02 -4.66
N ALA A 120 -18.93 10.20 -4.51
CA ALA A 120 -19.49 9.83 -3.22
C ALA A 120 -18.41 9.23 -2.31
N GLU A 121 -17.64 8.28 -2.83
CA GLU A 121 -16.57 7.65 -2.09
C GLU A 121 -15.37 8.60 -1.88
N HIS A 122 -15.13 9.56 -2.78
CA HIS A 122 -14.12 10.60 -2.57
C HIS A 122 -14.49 11.56 -1.45
N VAL A 123 -15.73 12.07 -1.41
CA VAL A 123 -16.27 12.89 -0.30
C VAL A 123 -16.17 12.12 1.00
N ARG A 124 -16.60 10.84 0.98
CA ARG A 124 -16.51 9.96 2.13
C ARG A 124 -15.07 9.79 2.63
N ARG A 125 -14.03 10.14 1.88
CA ARG A 125 -12.62 10.00 2.32
C ARG A 125 -11.92 11.31 2.62
N SER A 126 -12.05 12.26 1.71
CA SER A 126 -11.29 13.51 1.72
C SER A 126 -12.04 14.64 2.43
N GLY A 127 -13.33 14.45 2.70
CA GLY A 127 -14.23 15.52 3.11
C GLY A 127 -14.76 16.32 1.91
N PRO A 128 -15.76 17.19 2.15
CA PRO A 128 -16.46 17.93 1.10
C PRO A 128 -15.59 19.01 0.43
N ASP A 129 -14.69 19.64 1.19
CA ASP A 129 -13.90 20.80 0.73
C ASP A 129 -13.03 20.49 -0.49
N VAL A 130 -12.45 19.29 -0.53
CA VAL A 130 -11.57 18.84 -1.63
C VAL A 130 -12.38 18.67 -2.92
N VAL A 131 -13.62 18.22 -2.82
CA VAL A 131 -14.51 18.04 -3.98
C VAL A 131 -14.95 19.39 -4.52
N TRP A 132 -15.33 20.33 -3.66
CA TRP A 132 -15.70 21.67 -4.12
C TRP A 132 -14.56 22.39 -4.81
N THR A 133 -13.36 22.35 -4.22
CA THR A 133 -12.16 22.92 -4.85
C THR A 133 -11.87 22.28 -6.21
N ALA A 134 -12.09 20.97 -6.36
CA ALA A 134 -11.89 20.29 -7.64
C ALA A 134 -12.94 20.69 -8.69
N LEU A 135 -14.20 20.82 -8.29
CA LEU A 135 -15.30 21.23 -9.17
C LEU A 135 -15.15 22.68 -9.62
N GLU A 136 -14.77 23.59 -8.72
CA GLU A 136 -14.45 24.98 -9.06
C GLU A 136 -13.35 25.06 -10.12
N ARG A 137 -12.24 24.33 -9.95
CA ARG A 137 -11.15 24.27 -10.94
C ARG A 137 -11.56 23.68 -12.29
N VAL A 138 -12.52 22.76 -12.30
CA VAL A 138 -13.08 22.23 -13.56
C VAL A 138 -13.94 23.30 -14.22
N GLY A 139 -14.77 24.01 -13.45
CA GLY A 139 -15.56 25.15 -13.90
C GLY A 139 -14.71 26.25 -14.52
N GLU A 140 -13.62 26.64 -13.85
CA GLU A 140 -12.66 27.65 -14.34
C GLU A 140 -11.96 27.26 -15.65
N ARG A 141 -11.82 25.95 -15.94
CA ARG A 141 -11.13 25.44 -17.13
C ARG A 141 -12.05 25.18 -18.31
N LEU A 142 -13.36 25.16 -18.08
CA LEU A 142 -14.31 25.08 -19.19
C LEU A 142 -14.25 26.43 -19.90
N PRO A 143 -13.89 26.47 -21.20
CA PRO A 143 -13.85 27.73 -21.92
C PRO A 143 -15.24 28.36 -21.81
N GLU A 144 -15.30 29.59 -21.30
CA GLU A 144 -16.50 30.42 -21.32
C GLU A 144 -17.00 30.42 -22.77
N ARG A 145 -17.97 29.57 -23.08
CA ARG A 145 -18.59 29.55 -24.39
C ARG A 145 -19.45 30.80 -24.42
N PRO A 146 -19.11 31.82 -25.22
CA PRO A 146 -19.92 33.03 -25.28
C PRO A 146 -21.30 32.63 -25.83
N GLY A 147 -22.31 32.66 -24.97
CA GLY A 147 -23.68 32.23 -25.28
C GLY A 147 -24.23 31.08 -24.43
N VAL A 148 -23.44 30.48 -23.53
CA VAL A 148 -23.96 29.57 -22.50
C VAL A 148 -24.15 30.39 -21.22
N VAL A 149 -25.42 30.53 -20.80
CA VAL A 149 -25.85 31.20 -19.57
C VAL A 149 -25.09 30.63 -18.37
N ASP A 150 -24.66 31.51 -17.46
CA ASP A 150 -23.96 31.27 -16.19
C ASP A 150 -23.71 29.80 -15.80
N PRO A 151 -22.47 29.28 -15.90
CA PRO A 151 -22.18 27.88 -15.57
C PRO A 151 -22.11 27.55 -14.07
N VAL A 152 -22.53 28.45 -13.16
CA VAL A 152 -22.51 28.20 -11.70
C VAL A 152 -23.83 28.57 -10.98
N GLY A 153 -24.92 28.69 -11.73
CA GLY A 153 -26.20 28.20 -11.23
C GLY A 153 -26.42 26.84 -11.88
N PRO A 154 -26.79 25.75 -11.18
CA PRO A 154 -27.38 24.63 -11.89
C PRO A 154 -28.54 25.21 -12.71
N ASP A 155 -28.44 25.15 -14.03
CA ASP A 155 -29.57 25.52 -14.89
C ASP A 155 -30.65 24.46 -14.65
N LEU A 156 -31.51 24.75 -13.66
CA LEU A 156 -32.56 23.85 -13.17
C LEU A 156 -33.60 23.58 -14.26
N ASP A 157 -33.60 24.33 -15.35
CA ASP A 157 -34.46 24.11 -16.53
C ASP A 157 -34.14 22.77 -17.23
N GLY A 158 -32.92 22.25 -17.09
CA GLY A 158 -32.56 20.90 -17.56
C GLY A 158 -33.19 19.77 -16.71
N PHE A 159 -33.41 20.02 -15.42
CA PHE A 159 -34.04 19.06 -14.51
C PHE A 159 -35.56 18.98 -14.72
N ASP A 160 -36.19 20.07 -15.16
CA ASP A 160 -37.61 20.08 -15.58
C ASP A 160 -37.88 19.11 -16.74
N ARG A 161 -36.95 18.99 -17.69
CA ARG A 161 -37.05 18.00 -18.79
C ARG A 161 -36.86 16.56 -18.32
N LEU A 162 -36.17 16.35 -17.20
CA LEU A 162 -35.97 15.04 -16.58
C LEU A 162 -37.05 14.74 -15.53
N GLY A 163 -38.02 15.63 -15.32
CA GLY A 163 -39.08 15.50 -14.31
C GLY A 163 -38.55 15.50 -12.88
N VAL A 164 -37.34 16.02 -12.66
CA VAL A 164 -36.71 16.07 -11.35
C VAL A 164 -37.10 17.39 -10.71
N ASP A 165 -38.06 17.33 -9.78
CA ASP A 165 -38.52 18.47 -9.00
C ASP A 165 -37.33 19.15 -8.28
N PRO A 166 -36.94 20.37 -8.67
CA PRO A 166 -35.82 21.08 -8.03
C PRO A 166 -36.13 21.41 -6.56
N GLY A 167 -37.42 21.57 -6.23
CA GLY A 167 -37.87 21.68 -4.85
C GLY A 167 -37.67 20.39 -4.05
N GLY A 168 -37.48 19.24 -4.72
CA GLY A 168 -37.13 17.98 -4.09
C GLY A 168 -35.79 18.04 -3.35
N LEU A 169 -34.77 18.67 -3.94
CA LEU A 169 -33.45 18.84 -3.32
C LEU A 169 -33.50 19.82 -2.15
N GLU A 170 -34.24 20.92 -2.27
CA GLU A 170 -34.42 21.86 -1.15
C GLU A 170 -35.26 21.26 -0.02
N ARG A 171 -36.30 20.47 -0.32
CA ARG A 171 -37.07 19.72 0.69
C ARG A 171 -36.24 18.62 1.34
N LEU A 172 -35.33 17.99 0.61
CA LEU A 172 -34.38 17.01 1.15
C LEU A 172 -33.36 17.72 2.06
N ARG A 173 -32.83 18.87 1.63
CA ARG A 173 -31.92 19.71 2.40
C ARG A 173 -32.58 20.25 3.67
N GLY A 174 -33.84 20.67 3.58
CA GLY A 174 -34.68 21.08 4.71
C GLY A 174 -34.89 19.93 5.70
N ARG A 175 -35.32 18.75 5.21
CA ARG A 175 -35.49 17.55 6.05
C ARG A 175 -34.20 17.07 6.70
N VAL A 176 -33.07 17.15 6.00
CA VAL A 176 -31.76 16.74 6.56
C VAL A 176 -31.27 17.76 7.58
N ARG A 177 -31.51 19.05 7.36
CA ARG A 177 -31.17 20.12 8.31
C ARG A 177 -32.07 20.11 9.55
N GLU A 178 -33.35 19.75 9.39
CA GLU A 178 -34.28 19.49 10.49
C GLU A 178 -33.97 18.20 11.24
N ALA A 179 -33.41 17.18 10.56
CA ALA A 179 -32.93 15.96 11.19
C ALA A 179 -31.65 16.15 12.03
N GLY A 180 -31.04 17.34 12.00
CA GLY A 180 -30.13 17.85 13.04
C GLY A 180 -28.79 17.14 13.26
N GLU A 181 -28.56 15.96 12.70
CA GLU A 181 -27.40 15.12 13.06
C GLU A 181 -26.55 14.63 11.89
N LEU A 182 -26.98 14.81 10.64
CA LEU A 182 -26.21 14.31 9.50
C LEU A 182 -25.07 15.27 9.17
N ASP A 183 -23.83 14.80 9.39
CA ASP A 183 -22.61 15.45 8.95
C ASP A 183 -22.71 15.78 7.45
N GLU A 184 -22.26 16.97 7.03
CA GLU A 184 -22.31 17.44 5.64
C GLU A 184 -21.70 16.43 4.67
N ARG A 185 -20.69 15.70 5.15
CA ARG A 185 -20.05 14.58 4.48
C ARG A 185 -21.01 13.43 4.17
N GLU A 186 -21.89 13.06 5.10
CA GLU A 186 -22.86 11.99 4.91
C GLU A 186 -23.91 12.42 3.88
N LEU A 187 -24.42 13.65 4.01
CA LEU A 187 -25.36 14.22 3.05
C LEU A 187 -24.80 14.18 1.62
N LEU A 188 -23.57 14.66 1.43
CA LEU A 188 -22.94 14.68 0.10
C LEU A 188 -22.62 13.27 -0.41
N THR A 189 -22.25 12.34 0.47
CA THR A 189 -22.05 10.93 0.10
C THR A 189 -23.36 10.33 -0.42
N PHE A 190 -24.48 10.56 0.27
CA PHE A 190 -25.80 10.10 -0.18
C PHE A 190 -26.25 10.81 -1.46
N ALA A 191 -25.99 12.11 -1.60
CA ALA A 191 -26.35 12.87 -2.79
C ALA A 191 -25.63 12.33 -4.04
N PHE A 192 -24.30 12.21 -3.99
CA PHE A 192 -23.53 11.69 -5.12
C PHE A 192 -23.80 10.20 -5.39
N GLY A 193 -23.96 9.40 -4.34
CA GLY A 193 -24.31 7.98 -4.48
C GLY A 193 -25.71 7.78 -5.07
N GLY A 194 -26.67 8.61 -4.65
CA GLY A 194 -28.04 8.61 -5.16
C GLY A 194 -28.12 9.05 -6.62
N VAL A 195 -27.43 10.14 -6.99
CA VAL A 195 -27.30 10.57 -8.40
C VAL A 195 -26.63 9.48 -9.23
N GLY A 196 -25.56 8.88 -8.72
CA GLY A 196 -24.87 7.77 -9.37
C GLY A 196 -25.79 6.58 -9.63
N LEU A 197 -26.59 6.20 -8.63
CA LEU A 197 -27.56 5.11 -8.75
C LEU A 197 -28.66 5.42 -9.77
N ALA A 198 -29.27 6.61 -9.68
CA ALA A 198 -30.31 7.04 -10.61
C ALA A 198 -29.80 7.09 -12.05
N ALA A 199 -28.58 7.60 -12.26
CA ALA A 199 -27.95 7.65 -13.56
C ALA A 199 -27.57 6.27 -14.12
N LEU A 200 -27.29 5.26 -13.29
CA LEU A 200 -27.08 3.88 -13.76
C LEU A 200 -28.38 3.16 -14.15
N ILE A 201 -29.53 3.56 -13.59
CA ILE A 201 -30.83 2.98 -13.95
C ILE A 201 -31.25 3.42 -15.37
N GLY A 202 -30.93 4.66 -15.75
CA GLY A 202 -31.27 5.22 -17.06
C GLY A 202 -30.79 4.37 -18.26
N PRO A 203 -29.50 4.00 -18.36
CA PRO A 203 -28.97 3.14 -19.42
C PRO A 203 -29.64 1.78 -19.48
N VAL A 204 -30.02 1.18 -18.35
CA VAL A 204 -30.74 -0.11 -18.32
C VAL A 204 -32.14 0.06 -18.91
N ALA A 205 -32.84 1.14 -18.56
CA ALA A 205 -34.15 1.46 -19.11
C ALA A 205 -34.09 1.80 -20.61
N LEU A 206 -33.03 2.52 -21.04
CA LEU A 206 -32.86 2.98 -22.43
C LEU A 206 -32.34 1.89 -23.37
N ALA A 207 -31.41 1.05 -22.92
CA ALA A 207 -30.80 0.04 -23.78
C ALA A 207 -31.69 -1.20 -23.97
N ALA A 208 -32.77 -1.35 -23.18
CA ALA A 208 -33.60 -2.56 -23.09
C ALA A 208 -32.77 -3.86 -22.96
N SER A 209 -31.55 -3.75 -22.44
CA SER A 209 -30.56 -4.81 -22.44
C SER A 209 -30.02 -5.01 -21.04
N LEU A 210 -30.34 -6.17 -20.46
CA LEU A 210 -29.80 -6.60 -19.17
C LEU A 210 -28.29 -6.81 -19.20
N ALA A 211 -27.65 -6.81 -20.38
CA ALA A 211 -26.19 -6.92 -20.51
C ALA A 211 -25.43 -5.70 -19.95
N VAL A 212 -26.10 -4.56 -19.76
CA VAL A 212 -25.50 -3.37 -19.11
C VAL A 212 -25.32 -3.57 -17.61
N LEU A 213 -26.18 -4.38 -16.97
CA LEU A 213 -26.14 -4.65 -15.53
C LEU A 213 -24.82 -5.32 -15.07
N PRO A 214 -24.35 -6.44 -15.66
CA PRO A 214 -23.08 -7.05 -15.26
C PRO A 214 -21.88 -6.13 -15.52
N LEU A 215 -21.95 -5.25 -16.53
CA LEU A 215 -20.90 -4.25 -16.78
C LEU A 215 -20.89 -3.15 -15.71
N ALA A 216 -22.05 -2.65 -15.29
CA ALA A 216 -22.14 -1.72 -14.17
C ALA A 216 -21.58 -2.36 -12.88
N LEU A 217 -21.94 -3.62 -12.60
CA LEU A 217 -21.40 -4.37 -11.45
C LEU A 217 -19.90 -4.60 -11.56
N ALA A 218 -19.38 -4.95 -12.74
CA ALA A 218 -17.94 -5.10 -12.98
C ALA A 218 -17.20 -3.77 -12.80
N ALA A 219 -17.79 -2.65 -13.23
CA ALA A 219 -17.21 -1.32 -13.03
C ALA A 219 -17.10 -0.97 -11.55
N LEU A 220 -18.19 -1.13 -10.80
CA LEU A 220 -18.23 -0.88 -9.35
C LEU A 220 -17.34 -1.83 -8.57
N GLY A 221 -17.35 -3.13 -8.93
CA GLY A 221 -16.49 -4.15 -8.32
C GLY A 221 -15.01 -3.89 -8.58
N GLY A 222 -14.64 -3.54 -9.82
CA GLY A 222 -13.28 -3.15 -10.18
C GLY A 222 -12.81 -1.93 -9.41
N LEU A 223 -13.66 -0.90 -9.30
CA LEU A 223 -13.36 0.29 -8.50
C LEU A 223 -13.19 -0.04 -7.01
N GLY A 224 -14.06 -0.90 -6.46
CA GLY A 224 -14.01 -1.36 -5.08
C GLY A 224 -12.74 -2.15 -4.77
N VAL A 225 -12.31 -3.04 -5.66
CA VAL A 225 -11.04 -3.78 -5.54
C VAL A 225 -9.86 -2.83 -5.65
N ALA A 226 -9.87 -1.94 -6.65
CA ALA A 226 -8.80 -0.99 -6.90
C ALA A 226 -8.54 -0.14 -5.65
N ASP A 227 -9.64 0.33 -5.09
CA ASP A 227 -9.62 1.10 -3.89
C ASP A 227 -9.22 0.29 -2.64
N TYR A 228 -9.81 -0.88 -2.42
CA TYR A 228 -9.47 -1.72 -1.28
C TYR A 228 -7.96 -1.98 -1.26
N ALA A 229 -7.40 -2.33 -2.43
CA ALA A 229 -5.98 -2.55 -2.59
C ALA A 229 -5.16 -1.28 -2.29
N TYR A 230 -5.58 -0.12 -2.79
CA TYR A 230 -4.93 1.16 -2.49
C TYR A 230 -5.00 1.54 -1.00
N ARG A 231 -6.14 1.30 -0.33
CA ARG A 231 -6.28 1.52 1.12
C ARG A 231 -5.36 0.59 1.90
N ARG A 232 -5.29 -0.68 1.50
CA ARG A 232 -4.44 -1.65 2.16
C ARG A 232 -2.96 -1.34 1.94
N GLU A 233 -2.58 -0.91 0.74
CA GLU A 233 -1.24 -0.40 0.44
C GLU A 233 -0.90 0.80 1.33
N ARG A 234 -1.81 1.77 1.51
CA ARG A 234 -1.55 2.93 2.39
C ARG A 234 -1.45 2.56 3.87
N VAL A 235 -2.31 1.65 4.35
CA VAL A 235 -2.24 1.17 5.74
C VAL A 235 -0.93 0.41 5.95
N LEU A 236 -0.54 -0.44 4.99
CA LEU A 236 0.74 -1.12 5.02
C LEU A 236 1.90 -0.15 4.88
N ALA A 237 1.82 0.91 4.08
CA ALA A 237 2.88 1.91 3.94
C ALA A 237 3.00 2.80 5.18
N ARG A 238 1.90 3.03 5.92
CA ARG A 238 1.90 3.76 7.20
C ARG A 238 2.38 2.87 8.35
N ALA A 239 1.95 1.61 8.39
CA ALA A 239 2.47 0.61 9.32
C ALA A 239 3.96 0.30 9.02
N ALA A 240 4.31 0.25 7.74
CA ALA A 240 5.66 0.22 7.19
C ALA A 240 6.20 1.64 6.98
N GLY A 241 5.84 2.60 7.85
CA GLY A 241 6.66 3.80 8.06
C GLY A 241 8.11 3.44 8.39
N SER A 242 8.39 2.18 8.76
CA SER A 242 9.63 1.51 8.39
C SER A 242 9.54 0.95 6.97
N ARG A 243 10.01 1.69 5.95
CA ARG A 243 10.78 1.01 4.90
C ARG A 243 11.73 0.12 5.69
N ARG A 244 11.53 -1.21 5.66
CA ARG A 244 12.39 -2.11 6.43
C ARG A 244 13.75 -1.93 5.79
N ARG A 245 14.55 -1.07 6.41
CA ARG A 245 15.94 -0.86 6.03
C ARG A 245 16.55 -2.19 6.44
N GLU A 246 16.75 -3.04 5.47
CA GLU A 246 17.50 -4.27 5.67
C GLU A 246 18.95 -3.91 5.41
N GLN A 247 19.82 -4.38 6.27
CA GLN A 247 21.26 -4.28 6.05
C GLN A 247 21.71 -5.64 5.54
N GLU A 248 22.23 -5.67 4.32
CA GLU A 248 22.86 -6.86 3.79
C GLU A 248 24.29 -6.90 4.32
N VAL A 249 24.54 -7.81 5.26
CA VAL A 249 25.83 -8.06 5.88
C VAL A 249 26.47 -9.24 5.16
N SER A 250 27.57 -8.99 4.44
CA SER A 250 28.38 -10.03 3.82
C SER A 250 29.60 -10.29 4.69
N ILE A 251 29.68 -11.49 5.26
CA ILE A 251 30.82 -11.97 6.02
C ILE A 251 31.68 -12.79 5.07
N HIS A 252 32.86 -12.25 4.73
CA HIS A 252 33.85 -12.97 3.94
C HIS A 252 34.70 -13.83 4.87
N LEU A 253 34.87 -15.09 4.51
CA LEU A 253 35.68 -16.04 5.26
C LEU A 253 37.09 -16.14 4.67
N ALA A 254 38.04 -16.64 5.46
CA ALA A 254 39.43 -16.85 5.05
C ALA A 254 39.58 -17.88 3.92
N ASP A 255 38.61 -18.79 3.78
CA ASP A 255 38.55 -19.80 2.71
C ASP A 255 37.90 -19.30 1.41
N GLY A 256 37.54 -18.01 1.35
CA GLY A 256 36.90 -17.39 0.19
C GLY A 256 35.38 -17.54 0.13
N ARG A 257 34.74 -18.30 1.04
CA ARG A 257 33.28 -18.35 1.13
C ARG A 257 32.71 -17.03 1.64
N ILE A 258 31.48 -16.72 1.21
CA ILE A 258 30.77 -15.50 1.61
C ILE A 258 29.44 -15.90 2.24
N VAL A 259 29.26 -15.57 3.51
CA VAL A 259 27.98 -15.75 4.20
C VAL A 259 27.22 -14.42 4.12
N ARG A 260 26.10 -14.40 3.40
CA ARG A 260 25.25 -13.21 3.29
C ARG A 260 24.07 -13.31 4.25
N LEU A 261 23.98 -12.36 5.15
CA LEU A 261 22.90 -12.22 6.12
C LEU A 261 22.14 -10.94 5.81
N ARG A 262 20.81 -11.00 5.87
CA ARG A 262 19.96 -9.81 5.87
C ARG A 262 19.48 -9.58 7.29
N VAL A 263 19.89 -8.46 7.86
CA VAL A 263 19.57 -8.11 9.24
C VAL A 263 18.70 -6.87 9.23
N ASP A 264 17.76 -6.77 10.16
CA ASP A 264 16.98 -5.55 10.35
C ASP A 264 17.94 -4.40 10.74
N ALA A 265 17.95 -3.29 10.01
CA ALA A 265 18.87 -2.16 10.26
C ALA A 265 18.55 -1.42 11.57
N ALA A 266 17.39 -1.66 12.18
CA ALA A 266 17.12 -1.21 13.55
C ALA A 266 17.88 -2.06 14.60
N GLY A 267 18.41 -3.22 14.20
CA GLY A 267 19.14 -4.15 15.05
C GLY A 267 20.49 -3.60 15.52
N ARG A 268 20.84 -3.89 16.78
CA ARG A 268 22.17 -3.55 17.36
C ARG A 268 23.31 -4.42 16.83
N ILE A 269 22.98 -5.50 16.10
CA ILE A 269 23.91 -6.51 15.61
C ILE A 269 25.04 -5.90 14.78
N ASP A 270 24.76 -4.95 13.87
CA ASP A 270 25.80 -4.34 13.03
C ASP A 270 26.87 -3.61 13.86
N ARG A 271 26.43 -2.92 14.93
CA ARG A 271 27.34 -2.26 15.89
C ARG A 271 28.11 -3.28 16.73
N ALA A 272 27.48 -4.38 17.12
CA ALA A 272 28.14 -5.45 17.88
C ALA A 272 29.21 -6.16 17.04
N LEU A 273 28.88 -6.51 15.79
CA LEU A 273 29.80 -7.12 14.83
C LEU A 273 30.98 -6.20 14.51
N SER A 274 30.71 -4.94 14.19
CA SER A 274 31.76 -3.96 13.87
C SER A 274 32.72 -3.74 15.04
N ARG A 275 32.21 -3.71 16.28
CA ARG A 275 33.03 -3.58 17.49
C ARG A 275 33.96 -4.78 17.68
N ARG A 276 33.44 -6.00 17.52
CA ARG A 276 34.22 -7.23 17.74
C ARG A 276 35.31 -7.45 16.68
N VAL A 277 35.03 -7.11 15.42
CA VAL A 277 36.07 -7.18 14.38
C VAL A 277 37.22 -6.21 14.68
N GLY A 278 36.94 -5.04 15.26
CA GLY A 278 37.97 -4.11 15.72
C GLY A 278 38.81 -4.65 16.88
N GLU A 279 38.17 -5.23 17.90
CA GLU A 279 38.85 -5.81 19.07
C GLU A 279 39.75 -7.00 18.71
N GLY A 280 39.30 -7.89 17.83
CA GLY A 280 40.09 -9.06 17.40
C GLY A 280 41.38 -8.69 16.67
N ARG A 281 41.37 -7.62 15.85
CA ARG A 281 42.59 -7.13 15.18
C ARG A 281 43.56 -6.48 16.15
N ALA A 282 43.08 -5.66 17.08
CA ALA A 282 43.93 -5.03 18.09
C ALA A 282 44.66 -6.06 18.97
N SER A 283 43.99 -7.17 19.31
CA SER A 283 44.61 -8.26 20.07
C SER A 283 45.66 -9.04 19.24
N ALA A 284 45.44 -9.22 17.94
CA ALA A 284 46.40 -9.91 17.06
C ALA A 284 47.68 -9.08 16.87
N ASP A 285 47.55 -7.76 16.69
CA ASP A 285 48.71 -6.85 16.55
C ASP A 285 49.51 -6.75 17.85
N ALA A 286 48.85 -6.74 19.02
CA ALA A 286 49.53 -6.71 20.32
C ALA A 286 50.33 -7.99 20.64
N THR A 287 50.01 -9.10 19.95
CA THR A 287 50.66 -10.39 20.17
C THR A 287 51.74 -10.68 19.11
N SER A 288 51.94 -9.81 18.12
CA SER A 288 53.08 -9.90 17.19
C SER A 288 54.31 -9.26 17.85
N PRO A 289 55.26 -10.05 18.39
CA PRO A 289 56.49 -9.50 18.91
C PRO A 289 57.30 -8.98 17.70
N GLN A 290 57.83 -7.77 17.81
CA GLN A 290 58.79 -7.25 16.84
C GLN A 290 59.97 -8.23 16.76
N LEU A 291 60.07 -8.94 15.65
CA LEU A 291 61.24 -9.70 15.21
C LEU A 291 62.08 -8.79 14.30
#